data_AF-A0A2D4TPD5-F1
#
_entry.id   AF-A0A2D4TPD5-F1
#
_cell.length_a   1.000
_cell.length_b   1.000
_cell.length_c   1.000
_cell.angle_alpha   90.00
_cell.angle_beta   90.00
_cell.angle_gamma   90.00
#
_symmetry.space_group_name_H-M   'P 1'
#
loop_
_entity.id
_entity.type
_entity.pdbx_description
1 polymer ?
#
loop_
_entity_poly.entity_id
_entity_poly.type
_entity_poly.pdbx_seq_one_letter_code
_entity_poly.pdbx_strand_id
1 'polypeptide(L)'
;MSKKRIEFMDTSFRDGFQSVFGARAATRDFLPALEAAVDAGTTYFEAGGGARFQSLFFYCNESAFDMMDSFRKTTGPDANLQTLARGINVVALNQQPRDMIDLHARMFKKHGITTIRNFDALNDLRNLSYSGERIAEAGLHHQIVITIMDLPPGCEGAHTQEDYSKMLKDILDSDIPFHSVCFKDSSGTVHPRKVYETIQAARKMVPEDMILHLHTHDTAGIGISQYLAAIEAGITRIDLAMSPVSGGTAQPDILSMWHAMKGTDYTLDIDPLKYIKVEEVFEEAMGDYFIPPESRMVSPLIPFSPMPGGALTANTMMMRDTGTLHLYPKVIKEMEEVIRVGGFGTSVTPVSQFYFQQAYLNATQGRWKKINPQFGNMVLGYFGRTPAKPDPEIVKLASEQLDKPVFNEDPLDILEDGRPAAEKKLQENGLAVNDENVFIASSCESKGIDFLLGKAKENIRRKSTEAAKAEKIVAPTTVASADSVMGLREYTITVEGKAYQVQVAEGGGNPIVSTPVPAQKASAPAVAVKVVEAPTPGNILRLEVKAGDQVIANQTLLVMEAMKMESEVKAPAAGTVVDLHVSDGDTVQAGTPLLSLSS
;
A
#
# COMPACT_ATOMS: atom_id res chain seq x y z
N MET A 1 -39.11 3.09 -25.44
CA MET A 1 -37.87 2.61 -26.09
C MET A 1 -37.20 1.63 -25.16
N SER A 2 -36.48 0.63 -25.65
CA SER A 2 -35.68 -0.26 -24.79
C SER A 2 -34.62 0.57 -24.06
N LYS A 3 -34.42 0.35 -22.76
CA LYS A 3 -33.39 1.04 -21.98
C LYS A 3 -32.00 0.70 -22.52
N LYS A 4 -31.07 1.65 -22.48
CA LYS A 4 -29.66 1.46 -22.84
C LYS A 4 -28.94 0.74 -21.70
N ARG A 5 -28.26 -0.35 -22.03
CA ARG A 5 -27.49 -1.12 -21.05
C ARG A 5 -26.15 -0.42 -20.76
N ILE A 6 -25.82 -0.29 -19.48
CA ILE A 6 -24.48 0.05 -19.02
C ILE A 6 -23.86 -1.23 -18.46
N GLU A 7 -22.72 -1.61 -19.00
CA GLU A 7 -21.97 -2.76 -18.51
C GLU A 7 -21.22 -2.39 -17.24
N PHE A 8 -21.03 -3.33 -16.32
CA PHE A 8 -20.19 -3.13 -15.15
C PHE A 8 -19.19 -4.27 -14.97
N MET A 9 -18.04 -3.95 -14.38
CA MET A 9 -17.11 -4.94 -13.83
C MET A 9 -17.32 -5.04 -12.32
N ASP A 10 -17.42 -6.26 -11.81
CA ASP A 10 -17.45 -6.50 -10.37
C ASP A 10 -16.03 -6.46 -9.80
N THR A 11 -15.74 -5.46 -8.97
CA THR A 11 -14.44 -5.25 -8.32
C THR A 11 -14.37 -5.82 -6.90
N SER A 12 -15.43 -6.45 -6.41
CA SER A 12 -15.52 -6.99 -5.04
C SER A 12 -14.33 -7.88 -4.69
N PHE A 13 -13.96 -8.75 -5.63
CA PHE A 13 -12.95 -9.79 -5.42
C PHE A 13 -11.49 -9.33 -5.64
N ARG A 14 -11.27 -8.02 -5.88
CA ARG A 14 -9.93 -7.44 -6.02
C ARG A 14 -9.84 -6.07 -5.37
N ASP A 15 -10.41 -5.03 -5.97
CA ASP A 15 -10.29 -3.66 -5.45
C ASP A 15 -11.13 -3.42 -4.19
N GLY A 16 -12.27 -4.09 -4.06
CA GLY A 16 -13.04 -4.13 -2.81
C GLY A 16 -12.20 -4.66 -1.65
N PHE A 17 -11.58 -5.83 -1.82
CA PHE A 17 -10.62 -6.37 -0.85
C PHE A 17 -9.44 -5.45 -0.59
N GLN A 18 -8.88 -4.84 -1.63
CA GLN A 18 -7.77 -3.92 -1.50
C GLN A 18 -8.15 -2.70 -0.65
N SER A 19 -9.35 -2.18 -0.84
CA SER A 19 -9.85 -0.98 -0.17
C SER A 19 -10.21 -1.24 1.29
N VAL A 20 -10.88 -2.35 1.58
CA VAL A 20 -11.41 -2.66 2.92
C VAL A 20 -10.45 -3.49 3.76
N PHE A 21 -9.80 -4.50 3.18
CA PHE A 21 -8.96 -5.47 3.91
C PHE A 21 -7.46 -5.28 3.64
N GLY A 22 -7.05 -4.24 2.91
CA GLY A 22 -5.67 -4.10 2.45
C GLY A 22 -5.22 -5.27 1.55
N ALA A 23 -6.17 -5.82 0.77
CA ALA A 23 -6.04 -6.97 -0.12
C ALA A 23 -5.79 -8.32 0.58
N ARG A 24 -5.97 -8.39 1.90
CA ARG A 24 -5.74 -9.60 2.71
C ARG A 24 -7.02 -10.43 2.80
N ALA A 25 -7.37 -11.11 1.72
CA ALA A 25 -8.48 -12.05 1.66
C ALA A 25 -7.96 -13.44 1.25
N ALA A 26 -8.31 -14.49 1.99
CA ALA A 26 -7.94 -15.85 1.60
C ALA A 26 -8.79 -16.30 0.40
N THR A 27 -8.18 -17.04 -0.52
CA THR A 27 -8.87 -17.49 -1.75
C THR A 27 -10.08 -18.33 -1.43
N ARG A 28 -9.92 -19.34 -0.55
CA ARG A 28 -11.01 -20.26 -0.19
C ARG A 28 -12.23 -19.57 0.42
N ASP A 29 -12.03 -18.43 1.10
CA ASP A 29 -13.09 -17.80 1.88
C ASP A 29 -14.10 -17.10 0.95
N PHE A 30 -13.66 -16.50 -0.17
CA PHE A 30 -14.57 -15.76 -1.06
C PHE A 30 -15.12 -16.58 -2.23
N LEU A 31 -14.61 -17.80 -2.49
CA LEU A 31 -15.11 -18.63 -3.60
C LEU A 31 -16.64 -18.86 -3.58
N PRO A 32 -17.30 -19.09 -2.43
CA PRO A 32 -18.77 -19.23 -2.41
C PRO A 32 -19.51 -17.97 -2.89
N ALA A 33 -18.97 -16.79 -2.57
CA ALA A 33 -19.55 -15.52 -3.03
C ALA A 33 -19.30 -15.29 -4.52
N LEU A 34 -18.14 -15.73 -5.04
CA LEU A 34 -17.83 -15.69 -6.46
C LEU A 34 -18.76 -16.62 -7.26
N GLU A 35 -19.00 -17.85 -6.77
CA GLU A 35 -19.96 -18.78 -7.35
C GLU A 35 -21.37 -18.18 -7.41
N ALA A 36 -21.82 -17.58 -6.30
CA ALA A 36 -23.12 -16.91 -6.25
C ALA A 36 -23.21 -15.74 -7.26
N ALA A 37 -22.15 -14.96 -7.44
CA ALA A 37 -22.10 -13.87 -8.42
C ALA A 37 -22.21 -14.39 -9.87
N VAL A 38 -21.55 -15.51 -10.18
CA VAL A 38 -21.67 -16.18 -11.50
C VAL A 38 -23.10 -16.66 -11.73
N ASP A 39 -23.72 -17.31 -10.75
CA ASP A 39 -25.11 -17.78 -10.82
C ASP A 39 -26.13 -16.63 -10.94
N ALA A 40 -25.78 -15.46 -10.39
CA ALA A 40 -26.55 -14.22 -10.55
C ALA A 40 -26.45 -13.62 -11.96
N GLY A 41 -25.44 -14.02 -12.74
CA GLY A 41 -25.23 -13.60 -14.12
C GLY A 41 -24.03 -12.65 -14.33
N THR A 42 -23.18 -12.44 -13.31
CA THR A 42 -21.96 -11.65 -13.49
C THR A 42 -20.98 -12.39 -14.40
N THR A 43 -20.48 -11.69 -15.42
CA THR A 43 -19.56 -12.27 -16.43
C THR A 43 -18.25 -11.50 -16.56
N TYR A 44 -18.12 -10.37 -15.86
CA TYR A 44 -16.95 -9.50 -15.91
C TYR A 44 -16.47 -9.19 -14.50
N PHE A 45 -15.30 -9.70 -14.16
CA PHE A 45 -14.74 -9.60 -12.82
C PHE A 45 -13.34 -9.00 -12.86
N GLU A 46 -13.04 -8.23 -11.83
CA GLU A 46 -11.66 -7.95 -11.50
C GLU A 46 -11.10 -9.08 -10.62
N ALA A 47 -10.13 -9.82 -11.16
CA ALA A 47 -9.73 -11.14 -10.67
C ALA A 47 -8.27 -11.21 -10.19
N GLY A 48 -7.58 -10.07 -10.06
CA GLY A 48 -6.19 -10.05 -9.57
C GLY A 48 -5.40 -8.81 -9.96
N GLY A 49 -4.07 -8.94 -9.92
CA GLY A 49 -3.15 -7.81 -10.10
C GLY A 49 -3.18 -6.82 -8.93
N GLY A 50 -2.79 -5.57 -9.17
CA GLY A 50 -2.71 -4.54 -8.13
C GLY A 50 -1.91 -5.00 -6.90
N ALA A 51 -2.36 -4.67 -5.70
CA ALA A 51 -1.76 -5.18 -4.46
C ALA A 51 -2.15 -6.63 -4.16
N ARG A 52 -3.20 -7.16 -4.82
CA ARG A 52 -3.72 -8.51 -4.59
C ARG A 52 -2.71 -9.60 -4.97
N PHE A 53 -1.91 -9.37 -6.02
CA PHE A 53 -0.84 -10.29 -6.39
C PHE A 53 0.15 -10.49 -5.24
N GLN A 54 0.67 -9.40 -4.68
CA GLN A 54 1.68 -9.45 -3.61
C GLN A 54 1.08 -9.85 -2.27
N SER A 55 -0.16 -9.42 -1.96
CA SER A 55 -0.78 -9.72 -0.66
C SER A 55 -0.98 -11.21 -0.43
N LEU A 56 -1.18 -11.99 -1.50
CA LEU A 56 -1.29 -13.44 -1.44
C LEU A 56 -0.03 -14.08 -0.88
N PHE A 57 1.13 -13.72 -1.44
CA PHE A 57 2.44 -14.20 -0.96
C PHE A 57 2.82 -13.62 0.41
N PHE A 58 2.56 -12.33 0.63
CA PHE A 58 3.06 -11.61 1.81
C PHE A 58 2.24 -11.85 3.07
N TYR A 59 0.93 -12.05 2.91
CA TYR A 59 -0.02 -11.98 4.03
C TYR A 59 -1.05 -13.10 4.03
N CYS A 60 -1.33 -13.76 2.92
CA CYS A 60 -2.27 -14.89 2.89
C CYS A 60 -1.56 -16.25 2.90
N ASN A 61 -0.24 -16.28 2.63
CA ASN A 61 0.51 -17.52 2.42
C ASN A 61 -0.12 -18.40 1.32
N GLU A 62 -0.51 -17.76 0.21
CA GLU A 62 -1.15 -18.39 -0.95
C GLU A 62 -0.42 -17.96 -2.23
N SER A 63 -0.48 -18.79 -3.28
CA SER A 63 0.01 -18.41 -4.61
C SER A 63 -1.02 -17.55 -5.35
N ALA A 64 -0.57 -16.42 -5.92
CA ALA A 64 -1.41 -15.61 -6.79
C ALA A 64 -1.82 -16.35 -8.08
N PHE A 65 -0.98 -17.27 -8.56
CA PHE A 65 -1.27 -18.06 -9.74
C PHE A 65 -2.36 -19.09 -9.48
N ASP A 66 -2.27 -19.82 -8.36
CA ASP A 66 -3.32 -20.78 -7.95
C ASP A 66 -4.66 -20.08 -7.70
N MET A 67 -4.62 -18.85 -7.17
CA MET A 67 -5.82 -18.03 -6.99
C MET A 67 -6.45 -17.66 -8.34
N MET A 68 -5.66 -17.23 -9.33
CA MET A 68 -6.17 -16.94 -10.67
C MET A 68 -6.75 -18.18 -11.35
N ASP A 69 -6.09 -19.33 -11.23
CA ASP A 69 -6.58 -20.60 -11.76
C ASP A 69 -7.89 -21.04 -11.10
N SER A 70 -8.01 -20.86 -9.77
CA SER A 70 -9.24 -21.11 -9.02
C SER A 70 -10.37 -20.17 -9.46
N PHE A 71 -10.07 -18.88 -9.64
CA PHE A 71 -11.03 -17.88 -10.13
C PHE A 71 -11.56 -18.25 -11.52
N ARG A 72 -10.66 -18.62 -12.44
CA ARG A 72 -11.02 -19.06 -13.80
C ARG A 72 -11.85 -20.34 -13.76
N LYS A 73 -11.48 -21.31 -12.93
CA LYS A 73 -12.24 -22.56 -12.77
C LYS A 73 -13.66 -22.29 -12.29
N THR A 74 -13.83 -21.39 -11.32
CA THR A 74 -15.14 -21.04 -10.75
C THR A 74 -16.00 -20.25 -11.73
N THR A 75 -15.41 -19.29 -12.45
CA THR A 75 -16.15 -18.41 -13.38
C THR A 75 -16.39 -19.01 -14.76
N GLY A 76 -15.69 -20.08 -15.11
CA GLY A 76 -15.78 -20.72 -16.41
C GLY A 76 -14.97 -19.98 -17.50
N PRO A 77 -14.88 -20.54 -18.71
CA PRO A 77 -13.99 -20.04 -19.78
C PRO A 77 -14.45 -18.71 -20.40
N ASP A 78 -15.75 -18.40 -20.35
CA ASP A 78 -16.33 -17.24 -21.06
C ASP A 78 -16.26 -15.95 -20.25
N ALA A 79 -15.98 -16.04 -18.94
CA ALA A 79 -15.87 -14.86 -18.09
C ALA A 79 -14.70 -13.96 -18.53
N ASN A 80 -14.94 -12.66 -18.61
CA ASN A 80 -13.86 -11.69 -18.76
C ASN A 80 -13.21 -11.50 -17.38
N LEU A 81 -11.99 -12.01 -17.23
CA LEU A 81 -11.20 -11.79 -16.02
C LEU A 81 -10.20 -10.69 -16.29
N GLN A 82 -10.29 -9.62 -15.51
CA GLN A 82 -9.42 -8.47 -15.63
C GLN A 82 -8.50 -8.32 -14.42
N THR A 83 -7.26 -7.91 -14.67
CA THR A 83 -6.32 -7.52 -13.62
C THR A 83 -5.87 -6.08 -13.79
N LEU A 84 -5.29 -5.53 -12.73
CA LEU A 84 -4.68 -4.19 -12.74
C LEU A 84 -3.14 -4.31 -12.79
N ALA A 85 -2.52 -3.63 -13.75
CA ALA A 85 -1.07 -3.50 -13.90
C ALA A 85 -0.64 -2.03 -13.93
N ARG A 86 0.58 -1.77 -13.45
CA ARG A 86 1.17 -0.44 -13.26
C ARG A 86 2.30 -0.18 -14.26
N GLY A 87 2.02 -0.03 -15.55
CA GLY A 87 3.01 0.30 -16.56
C GLY A 87 4.29 -0.54 -16.41
N ILE A 88 5.41 0.14 -16.15
CA ILE A 88 6.74 -0.48 -15.96
C ILE A 88 6.92 -1.23 -14.64
N ASN A 89 6.07 -1.03 -13.65
CA ASN A 89 6.09 -1.78 -12.38
C ASN A 89 5.24 -3.05 -12.44
N VAL A 90 4.36 -3.20 -13.44
CA VAL A 90 3.37 -4.29 -13.53
C VAL A 90 2.65 -4.52 -12.19
N VAL A 91 2.91 -5.63 -11.49
CA VAL A 91 2.37 -5.97 -10.16
C VAL A 91 3.40 -5.89 -9.04
N ALA A 92 4.63 -5.45 -9.33
CA ALA A 92 5.73 -5.29 -8.37
C ALA A 92 5.73 -3.91 -7.67
N LEU A 93 6.44 -3.78 -6.54
CA LEU A 93 6.57 -2.49 -5.84
C LEU A 93 7.53 -1.53 -6.57
N ASN A 94 8.57 -2.10 -7.18
CA ASN A 94 9.59 -1.39 -7.93
C ASN A 94 9.38 -1.58 -9.45
N GLN A 95 10.02 -0.73 -10.25
CA GLN A 95 10.05 -0.88 -11.71
C GLN A 95 10.65 -2.23 -12.06
N GLN A 96 10.13 -2.86 -13.11
CA GLN A 96 10.56 -4.18 -13.55
C GLN A 96 11.29 -4.05 -14.90
N PRO A 97 12.35 -4.84 -15.10
CA PRO A 97 13.04 -4.88 -16.38
C PRO A 97 12.16 -5.49 -17.48
N ARG A 98 12.57 -5.27 -18.73
CA ARG A 98 11.80 -5.62 -19.93
C ARG A 98 11.44 -7.10 -20.01
N ASP A 99 12.34 -7.98 -19.61
CA ASP A 99 12.12 -9.43 -19.57
C ASP A 99 11.05 -9.83 -18.54
N MET A 100 11.00 -9.14 -17.39
CA MET A 100 10.00 -9.38 -16.35
C MET A 100 8.61 -8.80 -16.70
N ILE A 101 8.58 -7.67 -17.41
CA ILE A 101 7.31 -7.10 -17.93
C ILE A 101 6.69 -8.01 -18.99
N ASP A 102 7.50 -8.59 -19.88
CA ASP A 102 7.05 -9.60 -20.85
C ASP A 102 6.56 -10.87 -20.14
N LEU A 103 7.33 -11.36 -19.16
CA LEU A 103 6.96 -12.54 -18.38
C LEU A 103 5.62 -12.36 -17.64
N HIS A 104 5.35 -11.17 -17.10
CA HIS A 104 4.07 -10.83 -16.49
C HIS A 104 2.88 -11.08 -17.44
N ALA A 105 2.94 -10.54 -18.66
CA ALA A 105 1.85 -10.69 -19.63
C ALA A 105 1.62 -12.16 -20.01
N ARG A 106 2.71 -12.90 -20.26
CA ARG A 106 2.63 -14.33 -20.60
C ARG A 106 2.08 -15.18 -19.45
N MET A 107 2.53 -14.93 -18.22
CA MET A 107 2.03 -15.66 -17.05
C MET A 107 0.57 -15.36 -16.78
N PHE A 108 0.14 -14.10 -16.87
CA PHE A 108 -1.27 -13.77 -16.64
C PHE A 108 -2.17 -14.38 -17.72
N LYS A 109 -1.72 -14.42 -18.98
CA LYS A 109 -2.40 -15.17 -20.04
C LYS A 109 -2.49 -16.66 -19.73
N LYS A 110 -1.39 -17.28 -19.30
CA LYS A 110 -1.31 -18.70 -18.94
C LYS A 110 -2.32 -19.05 -17.84
N HIS A 111 -2.46 -18.18 -16.82
CA HIS A 111 -3.39 -18.35 -15.69
C HIS A 111 -4.80 -17.79 -15.95
N GLY A 112 -5.19 -17.72 -17.23
CA GLY A 112 -6.57 -17.50 -17.62
C GLY A 112 -7.07 -16.06 -17.52
N ILE A 113 -6.19 -15.05 -17.40
CA ILE A 113 -6.61 -13.65 -17.49
C ILE A 113 -6.99 -13.30 -18.93
N THR A 114 -8.02 -12.46 -19.09
CA THR A 114 -8.55 -12.02 -20.38
C THR A 114 -8.08 -10.61 -20.70
N THR A 115 -8.16 -9.69 -19.72
CA THR A 115 -7.90 -8.26 -19.91
C THR A 115 -6.90 -7.77 -18.87
N ILE A 116 -5.98 -6.89 -19.26
CA ILE A 116 -5.11 -6.17 -18.33
C ILE A 116 -5.40 -4.67 -18.45
N ARG A 117 -5.89 -4.09 -17.36
CA ARG A 117 -6.02 -2.64 -17.18
C ARG A 117 -4.66 -2.10 -16.77
N ASN A 118 -4.04 -1.31 -17.63
CA ASN A 118 -2.66 -0.86 -17.49
C ASN A 118 -2.60 0.66 -17.33
N PHE A 119 -2.03 1.13 -16.23
CA PHE A 119 -1.95 2.55 -15.91
C PHE A 119 -0.55 2.96 -15.47
N ASP A 120 -0.25 4.25 -15.65
CA ASP A 120 0.91 4.91 -15.06
C ASP A 120 0.42 6.01 -14.12
N ALA A 121 1.02 6.09 -12.93
CA ALA A 121 0.59 7.04 -11.90
C ALA A 121 0.94 8.50 -12.25
N LEU A 122 1.87 8.71 -13.16
CA LEU A 122 2.28 10.03 -13.65
C LEU A 122 1.60 10.37 -14.99
N ASN A 123 0.78 9.47 -15.54
CA ASN A 123 0.28 9.49 -16.91
C ASN A 123 1.41 9.67 -17.94
N ASP A 124 2.61 9.14 -17.69
CA ASP A 124 3.70 9.13 -18.66
C ASP A 124 3.48 7.98 -19.65
N LEU A 125 3.08 8.32 -20.87
CA LEU A 125 2.78 7.34 -21.92
C LEU A 125 3.97 6.41 -22.24
N ARG A 126 5.21 6.88 -22.02
CA ARG A 126 6.42 6.06 -22.21
C ARG A 126 6.40 4.82 -21.32
N ASN A 127 5.91 4.97 -20.08
CA ASN A 127 5.80 3.87 -19.12
C ASN A 127 4.72 2.84 -19.49
N LEU A 128 3.83 3.18 -20.43
CA LEU A 128 2.76 2.29 -20.91
C LEU A 128 3.10 1.60 -22.23
N SER A 129 4.09 2.11 -22.98
CA SER A 129 4.38 1.64 -24.34
C SER A 129 4.80 0.17 -24.35
N TYR A 130 5.88 -0.16 -23.66
CA TYR A 130 6.42 -1.52 -23.68
C TYR A 130 5.49 -2.52 -23.00
N SER A 131 4.88 -2.15 -21.85
CA SER A 131 3.94 -3.03 -21.16
C SER A 131 2.67 -3.27 -21.99
N GLY A 132 2.12 -2.25 -22.65
CA GLY A 132 0.97 -2.37 -23.55
C GLY A 132 1.23 -3.29 -24.73
N GLU A 133 2.39 -3.15 -25.37
CA GLU A 133 2.84 -4.00 -26.47
C GLU A 133 2.90 -5.48 -26.05
N ARG A 134 3.55 -5.78 -24.91
CA ARG A 134 3.66 -7.16 -24.39
C ARG A 134 2.30 -7.75 -23.99
N ILE A 135 1.38 -6.94 -23.46
CA ILE A 135 0.01 -7.38 -23.16
C ILE A 135 -0.69 -7.83 -24.45
N ALA A 136 -0.64 -7.02 -25.50
CA ALA A 136 -1.27 -7.35 -26.78
C ALA A 136 -0.64 -8.58 -27.44
N GLU A 137 0.70 -8.67 -27.46
CA GLU A 137 1.43 -9.82 -28.02
C GLU A 137 1.14 -11.14 -27.30
N ALA A 138 0.93 -11.10 -25.98
CA ALA A 138 0.49 -12.27 -25.22
C ALA A 138 -0.96 -12.69 -25.56
N GLY A 139 -1.66 -11.96 -26.42
CA GLY A 139 -3.05 -12.23 -26.80
C GLY A 139 -4.06 -11.87 -25.71
N LEU A 140 -3.74 -10.86 -24.90
CA LEU A 140 -4.64 -10.28 -23.88
C LEU A 140 -5.26 -8.99 -24.41
N HIS A 141 -6.43 -8.63 -23.89
CA HIS A 141 -6.98 -7.30 -24.14
C HIS A 141 -6.27 -6.26 -23.27
N HIS A 142 -5.56 -5.34 -23.91
CA HIS A 142 -4.99 -4.18 -23.24
C HIS A 142 -6.07 -3.09 -23.06
N GLN A 143 -6.37 -2.74 -21.81
CA GLN A 143 -7.15 -1.55 -21.47
C GLN A 143 -6.19 -0.47 -20.97
N ILE A 144 -5.95 0.54 -21.81
CA ILE A 144 -5.06 1.65 -21.47
C ILE A 144 -5.78 2.65 -20.57
N VAL A 145 -5.08 3.21 -19.59
CA VAL A 145 -5.70 4.06 -18.55
C VAL A 145 -5.18 5.50 -18.62
N ILE A 146 -6.12 6.44 -18.53
CA ILE A 146 -5.87 7.83 -18.16
C ILE A 146 -6.27 7.96 -16.69
N THR A 147 -5.30 8.14 -15.80
CA THR A 147 -5.61 8.38 -14.39
C THR A 147 -6.10 9.81 -14.22
N ILE A 148 -7.22 9.99 -13.51
CA ILE A 148 -7.88 11.28 -13.31
C ILE A 148 -8.02 11.57 -11.81
N MET A 149 -7.98 12.83 -11.44
CA MET A 149 -8.02 13.31 -10.05
C MET A 149 -8.44 14.78 -10.03
N ASP A 150 -9.04 15.24 -8.94
CA ASP A 150 -9.10 16.68 -8.64
C ASP A 150 -7.96 17.09 -7.71
N LEU A 151 -7.35 18.23 -8.04
CA LEU A 151 -6.31 18.80 -7.21
C LEU A 151 -6.89 19.37 -5.91
N PRO A 152 -6.12 19.38 -4.81
CA PRO A 152 -6.52 20.08 -3.60
C PRO A 152 -6.86 21.57 -3.85
N PRO A 153 -7.75 22.17 -3.04
CA PRO A 153 -8.09 23.58 -3.19
C PRO A 153 -6.86 24.50 -3.22
N GLY A 154 -6.79 25.39 -4.21
CA GLY A 154 -5.67 26.31 -4.40
C GLY A 154 -4.47 25.73 -5.14
N CYS A 155 -4.55 24.48 -5.63
CA CYS A 155 -3.58 23.90 -6.57
C CYS A 155 -4.11 24.00 -8.01
N GLU A 156 -3.26 24.45 -8.92
CA GLU A 156 -3.58 24.62 -10.35
C GLU A 156 -2.39 24.16 -11.21
N GLY A 157 -2.62 23.89 -12.50
CA GLY A 157 -1.56 23.61 -13.47
C GLY A 157 -1.48 22.17 -14.01
N ALA A 158 -2.40 21.29 -13.59
CA ALA A 158 -2.59 19.96 -14.15
C ALA A 158 -4.03 19.47 -13.88
N HIS A 159 -4.39 18.30 -14.41
CA HIS A 159 -5.68 17.62 -14.15
C HIS A 159 -6.93 18.39 -14.60
N THR A 160 -6.79 19.19 -15.65
CA THR A 160 -7.92 19.81 -16.36
C THR A 160 -8.55 18.83 -17.36
N GLN A 161 -9.74 19.16 -17.83
CA GLN A 161 -10.41 18.39 -18.88
C GLN A 161 -9.57 18.38 -20.18
N GLU A 162 -8.92 19.51 -20.48
CA GLU A 162 -8.04 19.70 -21.61
C GLU A 162 -6.79 18.81 -21.52
N ASP A 163 -6.20 18.68 -20.33
CA ASP A 163 -5.06 17.77 -20.09
C ASP A 163 -5.42 16.32 -20.42
N TYR A 164 -6.59 15.86 -19.97
CA TYR A 164 -7.06 14.51 -20.25
C TYR A 164 -7.41 14.29 -21.72
N SER A 165 -7.96 15.31 -22.39
CA SER A 165 -8.21 15.28 -23.84
C SER A 165 -6.91 15.19 -24.61
N LYS A 166 -5.90 15.95 -24.21
CA LYS A 166 -4.56 15.86 -24.80
C LYS A 166 -3.98 14.47 -24.60
N MET A 167 -4.06 13.90 -23.40
CA MET A 167 -3.57 12.55 -23.11
C MET A 167 -4.25 11.50 -24.00
N LEU A 168 -5.58 11.57 -24.14
CA LEU A 168 -6.30 10.67 -25.05
C LEU A 168 -5.84 10.85 -26.50
N LYS A 169 -5.62 12.07 -26.95
CA LYS A 169 -5.09 12.33 -28.28
C LYS A 169 -3.70 11.71 -28.45
N ASP A 170 -2.80 11.91 -27.49
CA ASP A 170 -1.46 11.33 -27.53
C ASP A 170 -1.51 9.79 -27.57
N ILE A 171 -2.47 9.16 -26.86
CA ILE A 171 -2.73 7.72 -26.93
C ILE A 171 -3.20 7.30 -28.34
N LEU A 172 -4.16 8.02 -28.92
CA LEU A 172 -4.70 7.74 -30.25
C LEU A 172 -3.66 7.93 -31.36
N ASP A 173 -2.75 8.88 -31.18
CA ASP A 173 -1.65 9.17 -32.11
C ASP A 173 -0.43 8.24 -31.87
N SER A 174 -0.46 7.37 -30.85
CA SER A 174 0.61 6.42 -30.55
C SER A 174 0.42 5.07 -31.22
N ASP A 175 1.52 4.30 -31.34
CA ASP A 175 1.49 2.92 -31.85
C ASP A 175 1.19 1.88 -30.74
N ILE A 176 0.77 2.32 -29.54
CA ILE A 176 0.51 1.40 -28.44
C ILE A 176 -0.78 0.62 -28.75
N PRO A 177 -0.74 -0.72 -28.84
CA PRO A 177 -1.95 -1.49 -29.11
C PRO A 177 -2.87 -1.49 -27.88
N PHE A 178 -4.12 -1.04 -28.02
CA PHE A 178 -5.13 -1.12 -26.96
C PHE A 178 -6.52 -1.45 -27.52
N HIS A 179 -7.38 -1.98 -26.66
CA HIS A 179 -8.74 -2.44 -27.01
C HIS A 179 -9.84 -1.59 -26.35
N SER A 180 -9.50 -0.87 -25.28
CA SER A 180 -10.42 0.01 -24.56
C SER A 180 -9.65 1.06 -23.77
N VAL A 181 -10.32 2.15 -23.43
CA VAL A 181 -9.76 3.25 -22.62
C VAL A 181 -10.49 3.33 -21.30
N CYS A 182 -9.75 3.42 -20.20
CA CYS A 182 -10.29 3.62 -18.87
C CYS A 182 -9.87 4.97 -18.28
N PHE A 183 -10.82 5.69 -17.71
CA PHE A 183 -10.58 6.85 -16.86
C PHE A 183 -10.61 6.39 -15.41
N LYS A 184 -9.50 6.57 -14.67
CA LYS A 184 -9.33 5.99 -13.34
C LYS A 184 -9.18 7.06 -12.26
N ASP A 185 -10.26 7.33 -11.52
CA ASP A 185 -10.26 8.11 -10.28
C ASP A 185 -10.07 7.21 -9.06
N SER A 186 -8.82 6.97 -8.67
CA SER A 186 -8.52 6.07 -7.54
C SER A 186 -8.88 6.66 -6.17
N SER A 187 -9.19 7.96 -6.12
CA SER A 187 -9.44 8.71 -4.89
C SER A 187 -10.92 9.05 -4.68
N GLY A 188 -11.72 9.03 -5.74
CA GLY A 188 -13.11 9.48 -5.72
C GLY A 188 -13.23 11.01 -5.61
N THR A 189 -12.23 11.76 -6.09
CA THR A 189 -12.18 13.23 -5.93
C THR A 189 -12.78 14.00 -7.08
N VAL A 190 -12.82 13.44 -8.29
CA VAL A 190 -13.17 14.20 -9.50
C VAL A 190 -14.63 14.62 -9.45
N HIS A 191 -14.93 15.92 -9.38
CA HIS A 191 -16.32 16.34 -9.29
C HIS A 191 -17.15 15.93 -10.53
N PRO A 192 -18.45 15.61 -10.39
CA PRO A 192 -19.26 15.00 -11.46
C PRO A 192 -19.28 15.80 -12.77
N ARG A 193 -19.24 17.13 -12.70
CA ARG A 193 -19.18 17.99 -13.90
C ARG A 193 -17.92 17.76 -14.73
N LYS A 194 -16.73 17.62 -14.10
CA LYS A 194 -15.49 17.35 -14.82
C LYS A 194 -15.51 15.94 -15.43
N VAL A 195 -16.11 14.98 -14.73
CA VAL A 195 -16.36 13.65 -15.30
C VAL A 195 -17.20 13.75 -16.57
N TYR A 196 -18.35 14.44 -16.53
CA TYR A 196 -19.20 14.64 -17.69
C TYR A 196 -18.44 15.27 -18.87
N GLU A 197 -17.77 16.39 -18.63
CA GLU A 197 -17.05 17.15 -19.65
C GLU A 197 -15.89 16.32 -20.26
N THR A 198 -15.15 15.59 -19.43
CA THR A 198 -14.04 14.71 -19.86
C THR A 198 -14.55 13.54 -20.71
N ILE A 199 -15.57 12.82 -20.24
CA ILE A 199 -16.11 11.67 -20.98
C ILE A 199 -16.80 12.11 -22.27
N GLN A 200 -17.52 13.24 -22.25
CA GLN A 200 -18.18 13.75 -23.45
C GLN A 200 -17.15 14.15 -24.52
N ALA A 201 -16.04 14.78 -24.13
CA ALA A 201 -14.96 15.09 -25.06
C ALA A 201 -14.30 13.81 -25.59
N ALA A 202 -13.97 12.86 -24.72
CA ALA A 202 -13.39 11.58 -25.11
C ALA A 202 -14.26 10.83 -26.12
N ARG A 203 -15.57 10.78 -25.88
CA ARG A 203 -16.53 10.13 -26.77
C ARG A 203 -16.56 10.74 -28.18
N LYS A 204 -16.29 12.04 -28.32
CA LYS A 204 -16.20 12.72 -29.63
C LYS A 204 -14.90 12.38 -30.39
N MET A 205 -13.88 11.89 -29.68
CA MET A 205 -12.54 11.62 -30.25
C MET A 205 -12.36 10.17 -30.68
N VAL A 206 -13.08 9.24 -30.06
CA VAL A 206 -12.95 7.80 -30.30
C VAL A 206 -14.05 7.26 -31.22
N PRO A 207 -13.83 6.11 -31.90
CA PRO A 207 -14.91 5.40 -32.61
C PRO A 207 -16.13 5.11 -31.72
N GLU A 208 -17.31 4.99 -32.33
CA GLU A 208 -18.57 4.78 -31.61
C GLU A 208 -18.56 3.50 -30.76
N ASP A 209 -17.94 2.44 -31.28
CA ASP A 209 -17.80 1.12 -30.66
C ASP A 209 -16.64 1.04 -29.66
N MET A 210 -15.81 2.08 -29.53
CA MET A 210 -14.73 2.12 -28.54
C MET A 210 -15.31 2.07 -27.12
N ILE A 211 -14.86 1.10 -26.34
CA ILE A 211 -15.23 0.98 -24.93
C ILE A 211 -14.52 2.08 -24.15
N LEU A 212 -15.31 2.97 -23.55
CA LEU A 212 -14.85 3.89 -22.52
C LEU A 212 -15.34 3.39 -21.15
N HIS A 213 -14.42 3.31 -20.20
CA HIS A 213 -14.66 2.73 -18.87
C HIS A 213 -14.33 3.75 -17.78
N LEU A 214 -15.26 4.09 -16.89
CA LEU A 214 -14.96 4.89 -15.69
C LEU A 214 -14.78 3.99 -14.46
N HIS A 215 -13.64 4.15 -13.79
CA HIS A 215 -13.39 3.62 -12.47
C HIS A 215 -13.38 4.76 -11.46
N THR A 216 -14.15 4.66 -10.38
CA THR A 216 -14.05 5.58 -9.25
C THR A 216 -14.20 4.89 -7.90
N HIS A 217 -13.87 5.60 -6.83
CA HIS A 217 -14.14 5.20 -5.45
C HIS A 217 -15.20 6.12 -4.83
N ASP A 218 -15.92 5.63 -3.82
CA ASP A 218 -16.97 6.38 -3.13
C ASP A 218 -16.46 7.09 -1.87
N THR A 219 -15.14 7.29 -1.75
CA THR A 219 -14.51 7.75 -0.50
C THR A 219 -14.97 9.15 -0.12
N ALA A 220 -15.17 10.03 -1.12
CA ALA A 220 -15.71 11.37 -0.91
C ALA A 220 -17.26 11.40 -0.92
N GLY A 221 -17.93 10.26 -1.10
CA GLY A 221 -19.39 10.13 -1.10
C GLY A 221 -20.07 10.67 -2.36
N ILE A 222 -19.34 10.77 -3.48
CA ILE A 222 -19.86 11.30 -4.75
C ILE A 222 -19.79 10.29 -5.91
N GLY A 223 -19.43 9.03 -5.65
CA GLY A 223 -19.15 8.02 -6.67
C GLY A 223 -20.35 7.72 -7.56
N ILE A 224 -21.54 7.55 -6.98
CA ILE A 224 -22.79 7.37 -7.74
C ILE A 224 -23.05 8.58 -8.67
N SER A 225 -22.81 9.80 -8.18
CA SER A 225 -23.02 11.01 -8.98
C SER A 225 -22.02 11.13 -10.13
N GLN A 226 -20.76 10.72 -9.91
CA GLN A 226 -19.75 10.62 -10.96
C GLN A 226 -20.16 9.61 -12.03
N TYR A 227 -20.68 8.44 -11.65
CA TYR A 227 -21.16 7.44 -12.62
C TYR A 227 -22.36 7.93 -13.42
N LEU A 228 -23.35 8.55 -12.79
CA LEU A 228 -24.50 9.13 -13.52
C LEU A 228 -24.03 10.18 -14.53
N ALA A 229 -23.10 11.06 -14.14
CA ALA A 229 -22.51 12.05 -15.05
C ALA A 229 -21.77 11.39 -16.23
N ALA A 230 -21.01 10.33 -15.99
CA ALA A 230 -20.33 9.58 -17.06
C ALA A 230 -21.32 8.89 -18.00
N ILE A 231 -22.40 8.33 -17.46
CA ILE A 231 -23.47 7.67 -18.23
C ILE A 231 -24.17 8.67 -19.14
N GLU A 232 -24.53 9.84 -18.63
CA GLU A 232 -25.11 10.92 -19.44
C GLU A 232 -24.15 11.42 -20.53
N ALA A 233 -22.84 11.34 -20.29
CA ALA A 233 -21.79 11.72 -21.23
C ALA A 233 -21.45 10.63 -22.26
N GLY A 234 -22.02 9.42 -22.15
CA GLY A 234 -21.79 8.31 -23.09
C GLY A 234 -20.65 7.36 -22.72
N ILE A 235 -20.43 7.12 -21.42
CA ILE A 235 -19.59 6.01 -20.94
C ILE A 235 -20.21 4.66 -21.33
N THR A 236 -19.37 3.64 -21.56
CA THR A 236 -19.82 2.28 -21.90
C THR A 236 -19.83 1.39 -20.66
N ARG A 237 -18.83 1.53 -19.79
CA ARG A 237 -18.60 0.67 -18.63
C ARG A 237 -18.32 1.46 -17.36
N ILE A 238 -18.72 0.89 -16.22
CA ILE A 238 -18.38 1.40 -14.89
C ILE A 238 -17.91 0.26 -13.97
N ASP A 239 -17.16 0.57 -12.92
CA ASP A 239 -16.78 -0.42 -11.90
C ASP A 239 -17.73 -0.38 -10.70
N LEU A 240 -18.21 -1.52 -10.23
CA LEU A 240 -19.08 -1.61 -9.04
C LEU A 240 -18.58 -2.72 -8.11
N ALA A 241 -18.92 -2.60 -6.83
CA ALA A 241 -18.62 -3.62 -5.82
C ALA A 241 -19.90 -4.01 -5.07
N MET A 242 -19.83 -5.08 -4.29
CA MET A 242 -20.90 -5.59 -3.43
C MET A 242 -20.54 -5.39 -1.95
N SER A 243 -21.56 -5.20 -1.10
CA SER A 243 -21.39 -5.37 0.35
C SER A 243 -20.82 -6.77 0.64
N PRO A 244 -19.80 -6.95 1.51
CA PRO A 244 -19.31 -6.02 2.52
C PRO A 244 -18.19 -5.05 2.09
N VAL A 245 -17.79 -5.03 0.83
CA VAL A 245 -16.63 -4.30 0.34
C VAL A 245 -16.95 -3.25 -0.73
N SER A 246 -18.17 -2.70 -0.69
CA SER A 246 -18.62 -1.53 -1.45
C SER A 246 -18.79 -0.30 -0.55
N GLY A 247 -18.86 0.88 -1.18
CA GLY A 247 -19.01 2.17 -0.50
C GLY A 247 -17.77 2.60 0.29
N GLY A 248 -17.78 3.82 0.81
CA GLY A 248 -16.64 4.40 1.52
C GLY A 248 -15.38 4.33 0.67
N THR A 249 -14.33 3.68 1.17
CA THR A 249 -13.05 3.55 0.46
C THR A 249 -13.10 2.67 -0.80
N ALA A 250 -14.19 1.96 -1.09
CA ALA A 250 -14.32 1.09 -2.25
C ALA A 250 -15.19 1.72 -3.36
N GLN A 251 -15.50 0.95 -4.41
CA GLN A 251 -16.43 1.38 -5.47
C GLN A 251 -17.86 1.54 -4.93
N PRO A 252 -18.70 2.36 -5.60
CA PRO A 252 -20.13 2.34 -5.38
C PRO A 252 -20.75 0.94 -5.51
N ASP A 253 -21.80 0.72 -4.74
CA ASP A 253 -22.47 -0.56 -4.62
C ASP A 253 -23.36 -0.90 -5.83
N ILE A 254 -23.40 -2.19 -6.25
CA ILE A 254 -24.18 -2.65 -7.41
C ILE A 254 -25.67 -2.35 -7.26
N LEU A 255 -26.29 -2.71 -6.13
CA LEU A 255 -27.70 -2.50 -5.88
C LEU A 255 -28.03 -1.01 -5.73
N SER A 256 -27.11 -0.25 -5.14
CA SER A 256 -27.24 1.20 -5.02
C SER A 256 -27.21 1.89 -6.38
N MET A 257 -26.29 1.50 -7.27
CA MET A 257 -26.22 2.04 -8.64
C MET A 257 -27.43 1.64 -9.47
N TRP A 258 -27.88 0.39 -9.37
CA TRP A 258 -29.12 -0.07 -9.98
C TRP A 258 -30.31 0.80 -9.53
N HIS A 259 -30.39 1.12 -8.24
CA HIS A 259 -31.43 1.98 -7.70
C HIS A 259 -31.33 3.41 -8.24
N ALA A 260 -30.12 3.97 -8.32
CA ALA A 260 -29.85 5.33 -8.80
C ALA A 260 -30.27 5.54 -10.26
N MET A 261 -30.31 4.48 -11.08
CA MET A 261 -30.76 4.53 -12.47
C MET A 261 -32.29 4.56 -12.66
N LYS A 262 -33.09 4.47 -11.59
CA LYS A 262 -34.56 4.52 -11.70
C LYS A 262 -35.03 5.83 -12.31
N GLY A 263 -35.98 5.73 -13.24
CA GLY A 263 -36.49 6.89 -13.99
C GLY A 263 -35.59 7.38 -15.14
N THR A 264 -34.38 6.83 -15.30
CA THR A 264 -33.51 7.11 -16.45
C THR A 264 -33.75 6.16 -17.62
N ASP A 265 -33.17 6.51 -18.78
CA ASP A 265 -33.13 5.66 -19.98
C ASP A 265 -32.11 4.53 -19.91
N TYR A 266 -31.40 4.38 -18.79
CA TYR A 266 -30.31 3.41 -18.61
C TYR A 266 -30.69 2.27 -17.66
N THR A 267 -29.98 1.14 -17.78
CA THR A 267 -30.12 -0.02 -16.89
C THR A 267 -28.80 -0.80 -16.80
N LEU A 268 -28.56 -1.44 -15.64
CA LEU A 268 -27.50 -2.46 -15.50
C LEU A 268 -27.92 -3.84 -16.03
N ASP A 269 -29.22 -4.04 -16.32
CA ASP A 269 -29.77 -5.31 -16.81
C ASP A 269 -29.51 -6.50 -15.85
N ILE A 270 -29.80 -6.28 -14.55
CA ILE A 270 -29.63 -7.28 -13.49
C ILE A 270 -30.96 -7.64 -12.81
N ASP A 271 -31.03 -8.82 -12.21
CA ASP A 271 -32.06 -9.20 -11.25
C ASP A 271 -31.63 -8.80 -9.82
N PRO A 272 -32.19 -7.74 -9.23
CA PRO A 272 -31.75 -7.26 -7.91
C PRO A 272 -31.96 -8.29 -6.80
N LEU A 273 -32.92 -9.21 -6.91
CA LEU A 273 -33.16 -10.23 -5.88
C LEU A 273 -32.04 -11.27 -5.85
N LYS A 274 -31.45 -11.59 -7.02
CA LYS A 274 -30.27 -12.45 -7.07
C LYS A 274 -29.07 -11.77 -6.42
N TYR A 275 -28.84 -10.49 -6.70
CA TYR A 275 -27.69 -9.77 -6.12
C TYR A 275 -27.83 -9.54 -4.61
N ILE A 276 -29.03 -9.35 -4.09
CA ILE A 276 -29.27 -9.41 -2.62
C ILE A 276 -28.79 -10.75 -2.07
N LYS A 277 -29.09 -11.86 -2.75
CA LYS A 277 -28.64 -13.18 -2.30
C LYS A 277 -27.11 -13.36 -2.39
N VAL A 278 -26.48 -12.80 -3.42
CA VAL A 278 -25.01 -12.80 -3.53
C VAL A 278 -24.38 -12.04 -2.37
N GLU A 279 -24.89 -10.85 -2.05
CA GLU A 279 -24.42 -10.04 -0.92
C GLU A 279 -24.59 -10.76 0.41
N GLU A 280 -25.71 -11.47 0.65
CA GLU A 280 -25.88 -12.29 1.85
C GLU A 280 -24.79 -13.37 1.98
N VAL A 281 -24.51 -14.09 0.89
CA VAL A 281 -23.44 -15.12 0.87
C VAL A 281 -22.07 -14.48 1.10
N PHE A 282 -21.86 -13.30 0.52
CA PHE A 282 -20.58 -12.61 0.63
C PHE A 282 -20.33 -12.04 2.03
N GLU A 283 -21.36 -11.50 2.67
CA GLU A 283 -21.31 -11.05 4.06
C GLU A 283 -21.05 -12.21 5.02
N GLU A 284 -21.66 -13.37 4.79
CA GLU A 284 -21.41 -14.59 5.56
C GLU A 284 -19.96 -15.06 5.38
N ALA A 285 -19.50 -15.18 4.13
CA ALA A 285 -18.14 -15.59 3.77
C ALA A 285 -17.06 -14.71 4.41
N MET A 286 -17.30 -13.39 4.47
CA MET A 286 -16.37 -12.43 5.05
C MET A 286 -16.67 -12.09 6.51
N GLY A 287 -17.56 -12.83 7.17
CA GLY A 287 -18.08 -12.51 8.50
C GLY A 287 -17.02 -12.42 9.60
N ASP A 288 -15.89 -13.12 9.49
CA ASP A 288 -14.78 -13.09 10.46
C ASP A 288 -13.69 -12.05 10.13
N TYR A 289 -13.76 -11.38 8.97
CA TYR A 289 -12.77 -10.37 8.61
C TYR A 289 -12.98 -9.09 9.42
N PHE A 290 -11.87 -8.49 9.88
CA PHE A 290 -11.91 -7.18 10.50
C PHE A 290 -12.10 -6.10 9.42
N ILE A 291 -13.16 -5.30 9.57
CA ILE A 291 -13.47 -4.17 8.70
C ILE A 291 -13.09 -2.89 9.46
N PRO A 292 -12.06 -2.15 9.02
CA PRO A 292 -11.71 -0.86 9.60
C PRO A 292 -12.90 0.11 9.45
N PRO A 293 -13.34 0.81 10.51
CA PRO A 293 -14.51 1.68 10.43
C PRO A 293 -14.43 2.71 9.30
N GLU A 294 -13.26 3.33 9.11
CA GLU A 294 -13.02 4.32 8.06
C GLU A 294 -13.18 3.76 6.64
N SER A 295 -13.00 2.45 6.43
CA SER A 295 -13.09 1.85 5.11
C SER A 295 -14.50 1.89 4.53
N ARG A 296 -15.52 2.02 5.37
CA ARG A 296 -16.95 2.07 5.01
C ARG A 296 -17.59 3.44 5.18
N MET A 297 -16.80 4.45 5.55
CA MET A 297 -17.30 5.79 5.82
C MET A 297 -16.93 6.74 4.68
N VAL A 298 -17.83 7.70 4.43
CA VAL A 298 -17.51 8.88 3.63
C VAL A 298 -16.52 9.75 4.40
N SER A 299 -15.47 10.17 3.71
CA SER A 299 -14.48 11.12 4.21
C SER A 299 -14.53 12.41 3.38
N PRO A 300 -15.14 13.49 3.91
CA PRO A 300 -15.23 14.77 3.20
C PRO A 300 -13.88 15.49 3.09
N LEU A 301 -12.82 14.96 3.72
CA LEU A 301 -11.48 15.52 3.70
C LEU A 301 -10.65 15.04 2.49
N ILE A 302 -11.10 14.01 1.78
CA ILE A 302 -10.37 13.43 0.64
C ILE A 302 -10.08 14.44 -0.48
N PRO A 303 -10.99 15.38 -0.84
CA PRO A 303 -10.67 16.41 -1.82
C PRO A 303 -9.51 17.34 -1.45
N PHE A 304 -9.15 17.44 -0.16
CA PHE A 304 -8.04 18.27 0.31
C PHE A 304 -6.70 17.52 0.33
N SER A 305 -6.75 16.19 0.27
CA SER A 305 -5.59 15.31 0.24
C SER A 305 -5.99 14.02 -0.47
N PRO A 306 -6.00 14.01 -1.81
CA PRO A 306 -6.48 12.91 -2.62
C PRO A 306 -5.73 11.62 -2.25
N MET A 307 -6.29 10.81 -1.37
CA MET A 307 -5.68 9.55 -0.94
C MET A 307 -6.61 8.43 -1.40
N PRO A 308 -6.11 7.47 -2.20
CA PRO A 308 -6.88 6.31 -2.59
C PRO A 308 -7.42 5.55 -1.40
N GLY A 309 -8.58 4.93 -1.56
CA GLY A 309 -9.24 4.19 -0.50
C GLY A 309 -8.34 3.15 0.18
N GLY A 310 -7.75 2.24 -0.59
CA GLY A 310 -6.82 1.24 -0.05
C GLY A 310 -5.56 1.82 0.60
N ALA A 311 -5.07 2.98 0.14
CA ALA A 311 -3.96 3.67 0.77
C ALA A 311 -4.38 4.28 2.12
N LEU A 312 -5.57 4.88 2.19
CA LEU A 312 -6.14 5.43 3.41
C LEU A 312 -6.25 4.33 4.47
N THR A 313 -6.94 3.24 4.17
CA THR A 313 -7.16 2.13 5.10
C THR A 313 -5.83 1.52 5.56
N ALA A 314 -4.90 1.26 4.65
CA ALA A 314 -3.61 0.69 5.02
C ALA A 314 -2.81 1.63 5.94
N ASN A 315 -2.78 2.92 5.63
CA ASN A 315 -2.00 3.91 6.37
C ASN A 315 -2.57 4.16 7.77
N THR A 316 -3.89 4.30 7.91
CA THR A 316 -4.53 4.47 9.23
C THR A 316 -4.31 3.24 10.11
N MET A 317 -4.34 2.03 9.54
CA MET A 317 -4.02 0.80 10.28
C MET A 317 -2.55 0.78 10.76
N MET A 318 -1.60 1.12 9.90
CA MET A 318 -0.18 1.21 10.31
C MET A 318 0.05 2.30 11.37
N MET A 319 -0.70 3.40 11.30
CA MET A 319 -0.67 4.44 12.33
C MET A 319 -1.29 3.98 13.65
N ARG A 320 -2.30 3.08 13.63
CA ARG A 320 -2.80 2.45 14.86
C ARG A 320 -1.77 1.51 15.46
N ASP A 321 -1.18 0.65 14.65
CA ASP A 321 -0.19 -0.33 15.09
C ASP A 321 1.03 0.36 15.75
N THR A 322 1.38 1.57 15.28
CA THR A 322 2.51 2.37 15.83
C THR A 322 2.09 3.42 16.88
N GLY A 323 0.81 3.52 17.26
CA GLY A 323 0.32 4.53 18.21
C GLY A 323 0.32 5.97 17.69
N THR A 324 0.52 6.18 16.38
CA THR A 324 0.67 7.51 15.76
C THR A 324 -0.59 8.04 15.09
N LEU A 325 -1.73 7.36 15.17
CA LEU A 325 -2.98 7.77 14.52
C LEU A 325 -3.43 9.20 14.88
N HIS A 326 -3.13 9.67 16.08
CA HIS A 326 -3.41 11.05 16.51
C HIS A 326 -2.72 12.12 15.64
N LEU A 327 -1.65 11.77 14.92
CA LEU A 327 -0.95 12.66 13.98
C LEU A 327 -1.62 12.74 12.61
N TYR A 328 -2.59 11.89 12.30
CA TYR A 328 -3.20 11.79 10.97
C TYR A 328 -3.70 13.14 10.42
N PRO A 329 -4.39 14.01 11.19
CA PRO A 329 -4.80 15.33 10.67
C PRO A 329 -3.61 16.20 10.22
N LYS A 330 -2.47 16.10 10.91
CA LYS A 330 -1.24 16.82 10.53
C LYS A 330 -0.64 16.23 9.26
N VAL A 331 -0.59 14.90 9.14
CA VAL A 331 -0.07 14.21 7.94
C VAL A 331 -0.89 14.59 6.71
N ILE A 332 -2.21 14.61 6.82
CA ILE A 332 -3.11 15.01 5.72
C ILE A 332 -2.85 16.44 5.26
N LYS A 333 -2.64 17.37 6.20
CA LYS A 333 -2.28 18.75 5.88
C LYS A 333 -0.91 18.87 5.19
N GLU A 334 0.07 18.07 5.61
CA GLU A 334 1.37 18.03 4.93
C GLU A 334 1.28 17.37 3.55
N MET A 335 0.37 16.41 3.36
CA MET A 335 0.19 15.74 2.07
C MET A 335 -0.29 16.70 0.97
N GLU A 336 -1.15 17.67 1.30
CA GLU A 336 -1.54 18.75 0.38
C GLU A 336 -0.31 19.50 -0.17
N GLU A 337 0.60 19.89 0.72
CA GLU A 337 1.85 20.58 0.37
C GLU A 337 2.75 19.69 -0.49
N VAL A 338 2.91 18.42 -0.12
CA VAL A 338 3.75 17.48 -0.87
C VAL A 338 3.22 17.28 -2.30
N ILE A 339 1.90 17.21 -2.49
CA ILE A 339 1.28 17.12 -3.82
C ILE A 339 1.56 18.40 -4.63
N ARG A 340 1.37 19.57 -4.00
CA ARG A 340 1.55 20.89 -4.63
C ARG A 340 2.94 21.06 -5.23
N VAL A 341 3.97 20.61 -4.53
CA VAL A 341 5.36 20.77 -4.96
C VAL A 341 5.91 19.56 -5.71
N GLY A 342 5.19 18.43 -5.70
CA GLY A 342 5.62 17.15 -6.25
C GLY A 342 5.37 16.95 -7.75
N GLY A 343 4.84 17.96 -8.45
CA GLY A 343 4.57 17.90 -9.90
C GLY A 343 3.22 17.25 -10.26
N PHE A 344 2.31 17.12 -9.30
CA PHE A 344 0.94 16.63 -9.51
C PHE A 344 0.84 15.25 -10.16
N GLY A 345 1.69 14.28 -9.81
CA GLY A 345 1.40 12.88 -10.12
C GLY A 345 0.05 12.46 -9.53
N THR A 346 -0.74 11.68 -10.27
CA THR A 346 -2.03 11.18 -9.78
C THR A 346 -1.80 10.36 -8.52
N SER A 347 -2.58 10.63 -7.48
CA SER A 347 -2.48 9.87 -6.24
C SER A 347 -3.08 8.49 -6.42
N VAL A 348 -2.26 7.57 -6.91
CA VAL A 348 -2.51 6.14 -7.08
C VAL A 348 -1.18 5.41 -6.80
N THR A 349 -1.19 4.12 -6.50
CA THR A 349 0.06 3.39 -6.22
C THR A 349 1.01 3.45 -7.43
N PRO A 350 2.30 3.77 -7.23
CA PRO A 350 2.99 3.96 -5.95
C PRO A 350 3.01 5.41 -5.42
N VAL A 351 2.67 6.40 -6.25
CA VAL A 351 2.72 7.83 -5.94
C VAL A 351 1.94 8.22 -4.68
N SER A 352 0.76 7.65 -4.45
CA SER A 352 -0.02 7.94 -3.24
C SER A 352 0.72 7.57 -1.95
N GLN A 353 1.55 6.53 -1.98
CA GLN A 353 2.40 6.17 -0.85
C GLN A 353 3.59 7.11 -0.72
N PHE A 354 4.18 7.58 -1.81
CA PHE A 354 5.28 8.55 -1.79
C PHE A 354 4.84 9.85 -1.12
N TYR A 355 3.65 10.36 -1.51
CA TYR A 355 3.07 11.54 -0.91
C TYR A 355 2.79 11.36 0.58
N PHE A 356 2.13 10.26 0.96
CA PHE A 356 1.82 10.00 2.35
C PHE A 356 3.07 9.83 3.21
N GLN A 357 4.07 9.09 2.73
CA GLN A 357 5.32 8.83 3.44
C GLN A 357 6.13 10.11 3.64
N GLN A 358 6.26 10.94 2.59
CA GLN A 358 6.91 12.25 2.72
C GLN A 358 6.15 13.16 3.69
N ALA A 359 4.81 13.18 3.62
CA ALA A 359 3.97 13.94 4.53
C ALA A 359 4.10 13.47 5.98
N TYR A 360 4.22 12.16 6.20
CA TYR A 360 4.46 11.57 7.52
C TYR A 360 5.82 11.99 8.09
N LEU A 361 6.88 11.99 7.26
CA LEU A 361 8.20 12.51 7.66
C LEU A 361 8.12 14.01 8.00
N ASN A 362 7.43 14.81 7.19
CA ASN A 362 7.22 16.24 7.47
C ASN A 362 6.49 16.44 8.81
N ALA A 363 5.49 15.62 9.10
CA ALA A 363 4.71 15.69 10.32
C ALA A 363 5.49 15.26 11.57
N THR A 364 6.38 14.27 11.47
CA THR A 364 7.09 13.66 12.60
C THR A 364 8.49 14.24 12.83
N GLN A 365 9.24 14.52 11.78
CA GLN A 365 10.64 14.99 11.86
C GLN A 365 10.80 16.48 11.56
N GLY A 366 9.79 17.09 10.94
CA GLY A 366 9.79 18.48 10.49
C GLY A 366 9.85 18.57 8.97
N ARG A 367 9.16 19.56 8.43
CA ARG A 367 8.96 19.74 6.99
C ARG A 367 10.28 19.80 6.22
N TRP A 368 10.41 18.96 5.19
CA TRP A 368 11.54 18.87 4.25
C TRP A 368 12.93 18.59 4.86
N LYS A 369 13.02 18.26 6.16
CA LYS A 369 14.29 17.89 6.78
C LYS A 369 14.88 16.60 6.21
N LYS A 370 14.02 15.68 5.81
CA LYS A 370 14.38 14.41 5.19
C LYS A 370 13.48 14.16 3.99
N ILE A 371 14.11 13.93 2.83
CA ILE A 371 13.44 13.48 1.62
C ILE A 371 13.23 11.97 1.70
N ASN A 372 12.00 11.53 1.54
CA ASN A 372 11.67 10.14 1.29
C ASN A 372 12.32 9.74 -0.06
N PRO A 373 13.13 8.67 -0.12
CA PRO A 373 13.85 8.31 -1.34
C PRO A 373 12.94 8.07 -2.55
N GLN A 374 11.77 7.48 -2.36
CA GLN A 374 10.84 7.20 -3.45
C GLN A 374 10.19 8.48 -4.00
N PHE A 375 9.75 9.38 -3.12
CA PHE A 375 9.28 10.72 -3.50
C PHE A 375 10.39 11.50 -4.21
N GLY A 376 11.62 11.48 -3.68
CA GLY A 376 12.77 12.13 -4.27
C GLY A 376 13.11 11.58 -5.66
N ASN A 377 13.16 10.26 -5.82
CA ASN A 377 13.36 9.62 -7.12
C ASN A 377 12.25 9.99 -8.12
N MET A 378 11.00 10.16 -7.67
CA MET A 378 9.90 10.59 -8.53
C MET A 378 10.11 12.02 -9.03
N VAL A 379 10.37 12.99 -8.16
CA VAL A 379 10.59 14.39 -8.57
C VAL A 379 11.89 14.58 -9.37
N LEU A 380 12.84 13.67 -9.23
CA LEU A 380 14.07 13.61 -10.03
C LEU A 380 13.87 12.93 -11.39
N GLY A 381 12.69 12.36 -11.69
CA GLY A 381 12.35 11.77 -12.99
C GLY A 381 12.65 10.27 -13.14
N TYR A 382 13.16 9.60 -12.10
CA TYR A 382 13.47 8.17 -12.16
C TYR A 382 12.22 7.28 -12.23
N PHE A 383 11.02 7.80 -11.98
CA PHE A 383 9.75 7.09 -12.18
C PHE A 383 9.01 7.48 -13.47
N GLY A 384 9.58 8.38 -14.28
CA GLY A 384 8.91 9.00 -15.41
C GLY A 384 8.68 10.49 -15.19
N ARG A 385 7.99 11.12 -16.15
CA ARG A 385 7.70 12.56 -16.13
C ARG A 385 6.40 12.81 -15.38
N THR A 386 6.47 13.69 -14.39
CA THR A 386 5.29 14.19 -13.68
C THR A 386 4.41 15.07 -14.60
N PRO A 387 3.09 15.13 -14.38
CA PRO A 387 2.17 15.96 -15.18
C PRO A 387 2.56 17.44 -15.27
N ALA A 388 3.08 18.00 -14.18
CA ALA A 388 3.67 19.32 -14.14
C ALA A 388 5.11 19.24 -13.64
N LYS A 389 5.92 20.28 -13.92
CA LYS A 389 7.27 20.37 -13.36
C LYS A 389 7.19 20.45 -11.83
N PRO A 390 7.92 19.60 -11.08
CA PRO A 390 8.01 19.73 -9.63
C PRO A 390 8.69 21.04 -9.23
N ASP A 391 8.50 21.45 -7.98
CA ASP A 391 9.09 22.67 -7.45
C ASP A 391 10.63 22.60 -7.50
N PRO A 392 11.33 23.62 -8.06
CA PRO A 392 12.78 23.62 -8.20
C PRO A 392 13.55 23.46 -6.89
N GLU A 393 13.05 23.99 -5.77
CA GLU A 393 13.70 23.85 -4.47
C GLU A 393 13.62 22.41 -3.97
N ILE A 394 12.49 21.74 -4.19
CA ILE A 394 12.30 20.34 -3.84
C ILE A 394 13.15 19.42 -4.71
N VAL A 395 13.25 19.70 -6.01
CA VAL A 395 14.16 18.97 -6.92
C VAL A 395 15.61 19.09 -6.46
N LYS A 396 16.03 20.30 -6.08
CA LYS A 396 17.37 20.55 -5.55
C LYS A 396 17.62 19.77 -4.25
N LEU A 397 16.70 19.85 -3.28
CA LEU A 397 16.80 19.13 -2.01
C LEU A 397 16.84 17.61 -2.22
N ALA A 398 16.01 17.07 -3.11
CA ALA A 398 16.02 15.66 -3.45
C ALA A 398 17.35 15.22 -4.07
N SER A 399 17.90 16.04 -4.99
CA SER A 399 19.19 15.78 -5.63
C SER A 399 20.33 15.75 -4.62
N GLU A 400 20.39 16.75 -3.72
CA GLU A 400 21.43 16.87 -2.69
C GLU A 400 21.35 15.76 -1.63
N GLN A 401 20.15 15.44 -1.12
CA GLN A 401 20.01 14.43 -0.05
C GLN A 401 20.14 12.99 -0.54
N LEU A 402 19.80 12.72 -1.80
CA LEU A 402 19.91 11.37 -2.39
C LEU A 402 21.19 11.15 -3.17
N ASP A 403 22.02 12.18 -3.34
CA ASP A 403 23.23 12.17 -4.18
C ASP A 403 22.93 11.66 -5.60
N LYS A 404 21.88 12.23 -6.21
CA LYS A 404 21.39 11.82 -7.53
C LYS A 404 21.12 13.02 -8.44
N PRO A 405 21.54 12.97 -9.72
CA PRO A 405 21.18 14.01 -10.67
C PRO A 405 19.71 13.88 -11.10
N VAL A 406 19.18 14.97 -11.67
CA VAL A 406 17.91 14.94 -12.40
C VAL A 406 18.04 14.03 -13.61
N PHE A 407 17.06 13.16 -13.81
CA PHE A 407 17.00 12.14 -14.86
C PHE A 407 15.88 12.46 -15.84
N ASN A 408 16.20 12.49 -17.15
CA ASN A 408 15.23 12.87 -18.21
C ASN A 408 14.97 11.76 -19.24
N GLU A 409 15.71 10.66 -19.15
CA GLU A 409 15.63 9.53 -20.08
C GLU A 409 14.44 8.61 -19.72
N ASP A 410 14.38 7.42 -20.31
CA ASP A 410 13.37 6.41 -20.00
C ASP A 410 13.78 5.58 -18.77
N PRO A 411 12.95 5.47 -17.73
CA PRO A 411 13.23 4.62 -16.57
C PRO A 411 13.50 3.15 -16.90
N LEU A 412 12.96 2.62 -18.01
CA LEU A 412 13.23 1.23 -18.41
C LEU A 412 14.66 1.00 -18.89
N ASP A 413 15.33 2.03 -19.41
CA ASP A 413 16.62 1.87 -20.08
C ASP A 413 17.79 1.77 -19.09
N ILE A 414 17.54 2.02 -17.80
CA ILE A 414 18.53 1.87 -16.72
C ILE A 414 18.42 0.53 -15.97
N LEU A 415 17.45 -0.32 -16.33
CA LEU A 415 17.23 -1.60 -15.67
C LEU A 415 17.94 -2.73 -16.43
N GLU A 416 18.76 -3.50 -15.71
CA GLU A 416 19.33 -4.75 -16.22
C GLU A 416 18.29 -5.87 -16.21
N ASP A 417 18.49 -6.89 -17.05
CA ASP A 417 17.61 -8.07 -17.12
C ASP A 417 17.38 -8.69 -15.74
N GLY A 418 16.11 -8.93 -15.41
CA GLY A 418 15.71 -9.38 -14.07
C GLY A 418 15.88 -10.88 -13.86
N ARG A 419 15.76 -11.67 -14.94
CA ARG A 419 15.77 -13.13 -14.88
C ARG A 419 17.07 -13.69 -14.29
N PRO A 420 18.29 -13.27 -14.70
CA PRO A 420 19.51 -13.82 -14.13
C PRO A 420 19.61 -13.63 -12.60
N ALA A 421 19.22 -12.45 -12.11
CA ALA A 421 19.24 -12.16 -10.67
C ALA A 421 18.20 -12.99 -9.90
N ALA A 422 17.01 -13.16 -10.46
CA ALA A 422 15.96 -13.99 -9.88
C ALA A 422 16.37 -15.48 -9.85
N GLU A 423 16.91 -16.02 -10.95
CA GLU A 423 17.36 -17.42 -11.04
C GLU A 423 18.48 -17.72 -10.06
N LYS A 424 19.45 -16.80 -9.91
CA LYS A 424 20.51 -16.90 -8.92
C LYS A 424 19.95 -17.01 -7.50
N LYS A 425 19.02 -16.12 -7.12
CA LYS A 425 18.37 -16.16 -5.79
C LYS A 425 17.65 -17.48 -5.54
N LEU A 426 16.96 -18.02 -6.55
CA LEU A 426 16.29 -19.33 -6.44
C LEU A 426 17.30 -20.46 -6.22
N GLN A 427 18.37 -20.49 -7.02
CA GLN A 427 19.43 -21.51 -6.92
C GLN A 427 20.14 -21.48 -5.57
N GLU A 428 20.49 -20.29 -5.07
CA GLU A 428 21.13 -20.10 -3.75
C GLU A 428 20.25 -20.61 -2.59
N ASN A 429 18.92 -20.60 -2.77
CA ASN A 429 17.97 -21.11 -1.78
C ASN A 429 17.50 -22.55 -2.06
N GLY A 430 18.08 -23.24 -3.06
CA GLY A 430 17.70 -24.61 -3.43
C GLY A 430 16.28 -24.73 -4.00
N LEU A 431 15.73 -23.64 -4.54
CA LEU A 431 14.39 -23.56 -5.12
C LEU A 431 14.40 -23.90 -6.62
N ALA A 432 13.31 -24.47 -7.12
CA ALA A 432 13.16 -24.78 -8.53
C ALA A 432 13.15 -23.50 -9.39
N VAL A 433 13.88 -23.53 -10.50
CA VAL A 433 13.89 -22.45 -11.49
C VAL A 433 12.84 -22.74 -12.56
N ASN A 434 11.72 -22.04 -12.47
CA ASN A 434 10.65 -22.02 -13.46
C ASN A 434 10.09 -20.59 -13.56
N ASP A 435 9.28 -20.32 -14.59
CA ASP A 435 8.78 -18.98 -14.88
C ASP A 435 7.96 -18.37 -13.72
N GLU A 436 7.15 -19.16 -13.00
CA GLU A 436 6.39 -18.67 -11.85
C GLU A 436 7.31 -18.27 -10.70
N ASN A 437 8.27 -19.13 -10.34
CA ASN A 437 9.23 -18.86 -9.27
C ASN A 437 10.16 -17.68 -9.62
N VAL A 438 10.58 -17.56 -10.88
CA VAL A 438 11.36 -16.42 -11.39
C VAL A 438 10.56 -15.14 -11.22
N PHE A 439 9.29 -15.15 -11.65
CA PHE A 439 8.43 -13.98 -11.54
C PHE A 439 8.13 -13.61 -10.08
N ILE A 440 7.89 -14.60 -9.20
CA ILE A 440 7.72 -14.39 -7.75
C ILE A 440 9.00 -13.79 -7.16
N ALA A 441 10.17 -14.35 -7.45
CA ALA A 441 11.43 -13.85 -6.92
C ALA A 441 11.74 -12.41 -7.38
N SER A 442 11.33 -12.02 -8.59
CA SER A 442 11.47 -10.66 -9.10
C SER A 442 10.46 -9.68 -8.50
N SER A 443 9.17 -10.04 -8.50
CA SER A 443 8.07 -9.12 -8.17
C SER A 443 7.73 -9.02 -6.68
N CYS A 444 8.11 -10.05 -5.91
CA CYS A 444 7.85 -10.19 -4.47
C CYS A 444 9.14 -10.18 -3.63
N GLU A 445 10.31 -10.17 -4.28
CA GLU A 445 11.64 -10.07 -3.67
C GLU A 445 11.82 -11.07 -2.50
N SER A 446 12.38 -10.65 -1.36
CA SER A 446 12.65 -11.51 -0.19
C SER A 446 11.41 -12.23 0.32
N LYS A 447 10.26 -11.54 0.38
CA LYS A 447 8.99 -12.15 0.82
C LYS A 447 8.49 -13.22 -0.14
N GLY A 448 8.79 -13.09 -1.44
CA GLY A 448 8.55 -14.13 -2.43
C GLY A 448 9.39 -15.38 -2.16
N ILE A 449 10.67 -15.21 -1.85
CA ILE A 449 11.57 -16.31 -1.47
C ILE A 449 11.11 -16.99 -0.18
N ASP A 450 10.71 -16.20 0.83
CA ASP A 450 10.18 -16.75 2.09
C ASP A 450 8.93 -17.59 1.87
N PHE A 451 8.02 -17.16 1.00
CA PHE A 451 6.87 -17.96 0.60
C PHE A 451 7.29 -19.28 -0.05
N LEU A 452 8.19 -19.24 -1.02
CA LEU A 452 8.68 -20.43 -1.73
C LEU A 452 9.41 -21.42 -0.80
N LEU A 453 10.03 -20.92 0.27
CA LEU A 453 10.67 -21.73 1.31
C LEU A 453 9.69 -22.25 2.38
N GLY A 454 8.40 -21.90 2.31
CA GLY A 454 7.39 -22.25 3.32
C GLY A 454 7.55 -21.50 4.65
N LYS A 455 8.24 -20.36 4.64
CA LYS A 455 8.48 -19.50 5.81
C LYS A 455 7.44 -18.39 5.98
N ALA A 456 6.67 -18.10 4.92
CA ALA A 456 5.63 -17.08 4.97
C ALA A 456 4.55 -17.44 6.00
N LYS A 457 4.09 -16.43 6.74
CA LYS A 457 3.05 -16.57 7.77
C LYS A 457 1.80 -15.82 7.34
N GLU A 458 0.65 -16.44 7.56
CA GLU A 458 -0.63 -15.77 7.36
C GLU A 458 -0.76 -14.58 8.34
N ASN A 459 -1.22 -13.44 7.82
CA ASN A 459 -1.45 -12.20 8.54
C ASN A 459 -2.76 -11.54 8.06
N ILE A 460 -3.81 -12.36 7.92
CA ILE A 460 -5.17 -11.89 7.67
C ILE A 460 -5.72 -11.32 8.98
N ARG A 461 -6.28 -10.11 8.92
CA ARG A 461 -6.87 -9.47 10.10
C ARG A 461 -8.27 -10.00 10.34
N ARG A 462 -8.41 -10.89 11.32
CA ARG A 462 -9.70 -11.43 11.78
C ARG A 462 -10.23 -10.62 12.95
N LYS A 463 -11.55 -10.58 13.16
CA LYS A 463 -12.20 -9.88 14.28
C LYS A 463 -11.65 -10.33 15.63
N SER A 464 -11.49 -11.65 15.81
CA SER A 464 -10.92 -12.26 17.01
C SER A 464 -9.50 -11.76 17.32
N THR A 465 -8.65 -11.69 16.30
CA THR A 465 -7.24 -11.26 16.45
C THR A 465 -7.10 -9.77 16.80
N GLU A 466 -7.94 -8.91 16.20
CA GLU A 466 -7.87 -7.47 16.47
C GLU A 466 -8.49 -7.12 17.83
N ALA A 467 -9.53 -7.85 18.29
CA ALA A 467 -10.08 -7.71 19.64
C ALA A 467 -9.01 -8.01 20.71
N ALA A 468 -8.25 -9.10 20.55
CA ALA A 468 -7.17 -9.45 21.47
C ALA A 468 -6.02 -8.43 21.49
N LYS A 469 -5.74 -7.75 20.36
CA LYS A 469 -4.77 -6.65 20.31
C LYS A 469 -5.29 -5.39 21.01
N ALA A 470 -6.56 -5.04 20.79
CA ALA A 470 -7.17 -3.89 21.45
C ALA A 470 -7.14 -4.03 22.99
N GLU A 471 -7.39 -5.23 23.52
CA GLU A 471 -7.29 -5.51 24.96
C GLU A 471 -5.86 -5.31 25.50
N LYS A 472 -4.83 -5.66 24.72
CA LYS A 472 -3.42 -5.42 25.09
C LYS A 472 -3.02 -3.94 25.04
N ILE A 473 -3.62 -3.14 24.16
CA ILE A 473 -3.37 -1.70 24.04
C ILE A 473 -4.13 -0.91 25.13
N VAL A 474 -5.30 -1.40 25.56
CA VAL A 474 -6.15 -0.76 26.59
C VAL A 474 -5.74 -1.18 28.02
N ALA A 475 -4.98 -2.26 28.19
CA ALA A 475 -4.30 -2.52 29.45
C ALA A 475 -3.42 -1.29 29.79
N PRO A 476 -3.67 -0.60 30.92
CA PRO A 476 -3.03 0.68 31.16
C PRO A 476 -1.53 0.46 31.23
N THR A 477 -0.79 1.06 30.29
CA THR A 477 0.47 1.68 30.66
C THR A 477 0.06 2.76 31.63
N THR A 478 -0.02 2.42 32.91
CA THR A 478 -0.02 3.43 33.97
C THR A 478 1.26 4.20 33.75
N VAL A 479 1.13 5.33 33.07
CA VAL A 479 2.05 6.44 33.22
C VAL A 479 1.97 6.74 34.70
N ALA A 480 2.91 6.20 35.46
CA ALA A 480 3.16 6.67 36.81
C ALA A 480 3.48 8.15 36.64
N SER A 481 2.47 8.99 36.89
CA SER A 481 2.68 10.39 37.18
C SER A 481 3.76 10.46 38.25
N ALA A 482 4.81 11.22 37.93
CA ALA A 482 5.94 11.49 38.80
C ALA A 482 5.45 11.89 40.20
N ASP A 483 5.54 10.93 41.12
CA ASP A 483 6.07 11.06 42.48
C ASP A 483 5.91 9.71 43.19
N SER A 484 6.67 8.72 42.74
CA SER A 484 7.07 7.63 43.62
C SER A 484 8.46 7.17 43.22
N VAL A 485 9.42 7.46 44.09
CA VAL A 485 10.77 6.95 44.00
C VAL A 485 10.69 5.43 44.13
N MET A 486 10.78 4.69 43.02
CA MET A 486 11.09 3.26 43.04
C MET A 486 12.54 3.09 43.45
N GLY A 487 12.78 3.19 44.75
CA GLY A 487 14.06 2.91 45.38
C GLY A 487 13.99 1.61 46.16
N LEU A 488 15.05 0.81 46.08
CA LEU A 488 15.38 -0.19 47.08
C LEU A 488 15.23 0.44 48.47
N ARG A 489 14.37 -0.13 49.32
CA ARG A 489 14.27 0.34 50.71
C ARG A 489 15.33 -0.36 51.54
N GLU A 490 16.29 0.43 52.02
CA GLU A 490 17.31 -0.02 52.96
C GLU A 490 16.80 0.11 54.39
N TYR A 491 16.83 -1.01 55.12
CA TYR A 491 16.53 -1.07 56.55
C TYR A 491 17.79 -1.47 57.29
N THR A 492 18.09 -0.78 58.39
CA THR A 492 19.10 -1.24 59.36
C THR A 492 18.39 -1.93 60.50
N ILE A 493 18.61 -3.24 60.65
CA ILE A 493 17.98 -4.07 61.68
C ILE A 493 19.05 -4.53 62.65
N THR A 494 18.83 -4.30 63.95
CA THR A 494 19.75 -4.72 65.00
C THR A 494 19.23 -6.00 65.65
N VAL A 495 20.00 -7.08 65.56
CA VAL A 495 19.70 -8.37 66.19
C VAL A 495 20.87 -8.74 67.11
N GLU A 496 20.57 -8.99 68.39
CA GLU A 496 21.56 -9.30 69.44
C GLU A 496 22.75 -8.32 69.51
N GLY A 497 22.48 -7.02 69.32
CA GLY A 497 23.49 -5.96 69.45
C GLY A 497 24.39 -5.76 68.21
N LYS A 498 24.17 -6.49 67.12
CA LYS A 498 24.81 -6.24 65.82
C LYS A 498 23.80 -5.71 64.81
N ALA A 499 24.18 -4.63 64.13
CA ALA A 499 23.39 -4.00 63.08
C ALA A 499 23.66 -4.65 61.72
N TYR A 500 22.60 -4.96 60.98
CA TYR A 500 22.62 -5.52 59.64
C TYR A 500 21.85 -4.61 58.69
N GLN A 501 22.38 -4.38 57.49
CA GLN A 501 21.67 -3.66 56.43
C GLN A 501 20.95 -4.67 55.52
N VAL A 502 19.66 -4.45 55.33
CA VAL A 502 18.79 -5.31 54.53
C VAL A 502 18.11 -4.47 53.46
N GLN A 503 18.21 -4.92 52.22
CA GLN A 503 17.50 -4.34 51.07
C GLN A 503 16.30 -5.22 50.72
N VAL A 504 15.12 -4.61 50.62
CA VAL A 504 13.88 -5.31 50.26
C VAL A 504 13.31 -4.71 48.98
N ALA A 505 13.04 -5.55 47.99
CA ALA A 505 12.32 -5.21 46.78
C ALA A 505 10.85 -5.64 46.90
N GLU A 506 9.90 -4.79 46.52
CA GLU A 506 8.48 -5.17 46.47
C GLU A 506 8.21 -6.06 45.25
N GLY A 507 7.70 -7.27 45.49
CA GLY A 507 7.45 -8.28 44.44
C GLY A 507 7.74 -9.74 44.83
N GLY A 508 7.93 -10.07 46.11
CA GLY A 508 7.98 -11.46 46.58
C GLY A 508 9.26 -12.24 46.28
N GLY A 509 10.37 -11.55 45.99
CA GLY A 509 11.70 -12.18 45.87
C GLY A 509 12.37 -12.44 47.22
N ASN A 510 13.21 -13.48 47.30
CA ASN A 510 13.97 -13.81 48.52
C ASN A 510 14.92 -12.66 48.93
N PRO A 511 14.97 -12.28 50.22
CA PRO A 511 15.84 -11.19 50.68
C PRO A 511 17.32 -11.57 50.57
N ILE A 512 18.14 -10.63 50.09
CA ILE A 512 19.59 -10.76 50.02
C ILE A 512 20.17 -10.15 51.31
N VAL A 513 20.87 -10.97 52.10
CA VAL A 513 21.59 -10.52 53.31
C VAL A 513 23.08 -10.46 52.98
N SER A 514 23.63 -9.25 52.90
CA SER A 514 25.06 -9.03 52.69
C SER A 514 25.75 -8.68 54.02
N THR A 515 26.87 -9.34 54.31
CA THR A 515 27.80 -8.94 55.38
C THR A 515 28.86 -8.00 54.81
N PRO A 516 29.36 -7.02 55.58
CA PRO A 516 30.30 -6.03 55.05
C PRO A 516 31.66 -6.66 54.74
N VAL A 517 32.08 -6.60 53.47
CA VAL A 517 33.41 -6.97 53.01
C VAL A 517 34.27 -5.68 52.94
N PRO A 518 35.56 -5.70 53.32
CA PRO A 518 36.40 -4.50 53.36
C PRO A 518 36.62 -3.90 51.97
N ALA A 519 36.71 -2.57 51.94
CA ALA A 519 36.86 -1.69 50.78
C ALA A 519 37.69 -2.29 49.62
N GLN A 520 37.01 -2.50 48.49
CA GLN A 520 37.63 -2.87 47.23
C GLN A 520 38.02 -1.61 46.45
N LYS A 521 39.22 -1.68 45.87
CA LYS A 521 39.97 -0.62 45.17
C LYS A 521 39.14 0.13 44.12
N ALA A 522 39.53 1.40 43.94
CA ALA A 522 39.06 2.36 42.94
C ALA A 522 38.62 1.72 41.62
N SER A 523 37.41 2.06 41.20
CA SER A 523 36.85 1.74 39.89
C SER A 523 37.73 2.30 38.77
N ALA A 524 37.93 1.47 37.75
CA ALA A 524 38.42 1.89 36.44
C ALA A 524 37.58 3.08 35.89
N PRO A 525 38.14 3.92 35.01
CA PRO A 525 37.41 5.07 34.47
C PRO A 525 36.09 4.61 33.86
N ALA A 526 35.00 5.29 34.20
CA ALA A 526 33.68 5.04 33.64
C ALA A 526 33.77 5.19 32.12
N VAL A 527 33.65 4.07 31.40
CA VAL A 527 33.56 4.08 29.94
C VAL A 527 32.26 4.82 29.61
N ALA A 528 32.35 5.90 28.84
CA ALA A 528 31.17 6.68 28.47
C ALA A 528 30.28 5.81 27.57
N VAL A 529 29.11 5.44 28.09
CA VAL A 529 28.09 4.68 27.38
C VAL A 529 27.08 5.66 26.79
N LYS A 530 26.94 5.65 25.46
CA LYS A 530 25.98 6.46 24.71
C LYS A 530 24.78 5.60 24.31
N VAL A 531 23.58 6.05 24.65
CA VAL A 531 22.34 5.40 24.22
C VAL A 531 21.98 5.87 22.81
N VAL A 532 21.68 4.92 21.93
CA VAL A 532 21.09 5.18 20.62
C VAL A 532 19.58 5.01 20.75
N GLU A 533 18.84 6.07 20.47
CA GLU A 533 17.38 6.10 20.58
C GLU A 533 16.70 5.97 19.21
N ALA A 534 15.45 5.50 19.22
CA ALA A 534 14.61 5.41 18.04
C ALA A 534 14.31 6.80 17.47
N PRO A 535 14.66 7.10 16.21
CA PRO A 535 14.45 8.42 15.62
C PRO A 535 12.97 8.69 15.28
N THR A 536 12.19 7.64 15.06
CA THR A 536 10.76 7.70 14.75
C THR A 536 10.03 6.50 15.36
N PRO A 537 8.70 6.59 15.59
CA PRO A 537 7.90 5.42 15.92
C PRO A 537 7.93 4.40 14.77
N GLY A 538 7.95 3.11 15.09
CA GLY A 538 8.03 2.03 14.11
C GLY A 538 8.24 0.66 14.74
N ASN A 539 8.40 -0.36 13.91
CA ASN A 539 8.73 -1.72 14.33
C ASN A 539 10.21 -2.02 14.08
N ILE A 540 10.84 -2.83 14.92
CA ILE A 540 12.18 -3.36 14.67
C ILE A 540 12.05 -4.48 13.63
N LEU A 541 12.56 -4.26 12.43
CA LEU A 541 12.51 -5.25 11.35
C LEU A 541 13.57 -6.32 11.54
N ARG A 542 14.80 -5.91 11.83
CA ARG A 542 15.94 -6.78 12.11
C ARG A 542 17.07 -6.06 12.82
N LEU A 543 17.77 -6.78 13.68
CA LEU A 543 19.03 -6.36 14.27
C LEU A 543 20.22 -6.75 13.38
N GLU A 544 21.13 -5.82 13.09
CA GLU A 544 22.34 -6.07 12.29
C GLU A 544 23.58 -6.28 13.16
N VAL A 545 23.46 -6.08 14.47
CA VAL A 545 24.54 -6.21 15.46
C VAL A 545 24.09 -6.98 16.69
N LYS A 546 25.06 -7.48 17.46
CA LYS A 546 24.87 -8.17 18.74
C LYS A 546 25.65 -7.47 19.85
N ALA A 547 25.25 -7.69 21.10
CA ALA A 547 26.03 -7.25 22.25
C ALA A 547 27.46 -7.84 22.17
N GLY A 548 28.45 -6.98 22.33
CA GLY A 548 29.88 -7.28 22.18
C GLY A 548 30.48 -6.91 20.82
N ASP A 549 29.68 -6.60 19.80
CA ASP A 549 30.19 -6.26 18.48
C ASP A 549 30.89 -4.89 18.47
N GLN A 550 32.02 -4.79 17.78
CA GLN A 550 32.64 -3.50 17.46
C GLN A 550 31.99 -2.91 16.23
N VAL A 551 31.63 -1.63 16.31
CA VAL A 551 31.01 -0.89 15.22
C VAL A 551 31.83 0.35 14.88
N ILE A 552 31.84 0.72 13.60
CA ILE A 552 32.42 1.99 13.14
C ILE A 552 31.33 3.06 13.00
N ALA A 553 31.73 4.33 12.99
CA ALA A 553 30.79 5.42 12.73
C ALA A 553 30.07 5.21 11.39
N ASN A 554 28.77 5.49 11.36
CA ASN A 554 27.85 5.27 10.24
C ASN A 554 27.59 3.80 9.85
N GLN A 555 28.08 2.82 10.61
CA GLN A 555 27.68 1.41 10.42
C GLN A 555 26.20 1.23 10.80
N THR A 556 25.45 0.48 9.99
CA THR A 556 24.06 0.12 10.30
C THR A 556 24.02 -0.79 11.52
N LEU A 557 23.23 -0.39 12.52
CA LEU A 557 23.06 -1.12 13.77
C LEU A 557 21.82 -2.02 13.73
N LEU A 558 20.72 -1.47 13.24
CA LEU A 558 19.46 -2.19 13.06
C LEU A 558 18.64 -1.49 11.99
N VAL A 559 17.60 -2.19 11.53
CA VAL A 559 16.64 -1.65 10.56
C VAL A 559 15.27 -1.58 11.22
N MET A 560 14.67 -0.39 11.16
CA MET A 560 13.30 -0.16 11.59
C MET A 560 12.37 -0.10 10.37
N GLU A 561 11.14 -0.56 10.51
CA GLU A 561 10.07 -0.40 9.53
C GLU A 561 8.99 0.53 10.09
N ALA A 562 8.66 1.60 9.37
CA ALA A 562 7.52 2.46 9.66
C ALA A 562 6.82 2.83 8.35
N MET A 563 5.49 2.67 8.27
CA MET A 563 4.71 2.97 7.06
C MET A 563 5.25 2.28 5.79
N LYS A 564 5.73 1.03 5.91
CA LYS A 564 6.42 0.26 4.84
C LYS A 564 7.73 0.89 4.33
N MET A 565 8.29 1.83 5.08
CA MET A 565 9.64 2.35 4.84
C MET A 565 10.61 1.66 5.79
N GLU A 566 11.64 1.03 5.22
CA GLU A 566 12.81 0.62 6.00
C GLU A 566 13.70 1.84 6.24
N SER A 567 14.12 2.01 7.49
CA SER A 567 15.09 3.03 7.89
C SER A 567 16.19 2.41 8.72
N GLU A 568 17.42 2.56 8.26
CA GLU A 568 18.62 2.17 8.99
C GLU A 568 18.86 3.10 10.16
N VAL A 569 19.07 2.53 11.35
CA VAL A 569 19.62 3.25 12.50
C VAL A 569 21.12 3.04 12.49
N LYS A 570 21.89 4.12 12.31
CA LYS A 570 23.35 4.08 12.16
C LYS A 570 24.09 4.47 13.43
N ALA A 571 25.28 3.89 13.60
CA ALA A 571 26.16 4.19 14.72
C ALA A 571 26.62 5.66 14.67
N PRO A 572 26.36 6.48 15.72
CA PRO A 572 26.76 7.88 15.72
C PRO A 572 28.28 8.08 15.89
N ALA A 573 29.00 7.05 16.33
CA ALA A 573 30.46 7.01 16.49
C ALA A 573 30.92 5.56 16.48
N ALA A 574 32.23 5.34 16.35
CA ALA A 574 32.82 4.03 16.59
C ALA A 574 32.71 3.65 18.08
N GLY A 575 32.56 2.37 18.38
CA GLY A 575 32.41 1.88 19.75
C GLY A 575 32.11 0.38 19.82
N THR A 576 31.81 -0.12 21.02
CA THR A 576 31.35 -1.50 21.24
C THR A 576 29.89 -1.52 21.67
N VAL A 577 29.08 -2.39 21.09
CA VAL A 577 27.68 -2.59 21.52
C VAL A 577 27.69 -3.23 22.91
N VAL A 578 27.19 -2.50 23.90
CA VAL A 578 27.14 -2.96 25.31
C VAL A 578 25.89 -3.79 25.56
N ASP A 579 24.73 -3.31 25.10
CA ASP A 579 23.45 -3.94 25.36
C ASP A 579 22.43 -3.60 24.27
N LEU A 580 21.49 -4.51 24.03
CA LEU A 580 20.36 -4.36 23.10
C LEU A 580 19.06 -4.32 23.90
N HIS A 581 18.33 -3.21 23.81
CA HIS A 581 17.09 -2.99 24.57
C HIS A 581 15.82 -3.44 23.84
N VAL A 582 15.97 -3.94 22.61
CA VAL A 582 14.89 -4.32 21.71
C VAL A 582 15.19 -5.64 21.00
N SER A 583 14.13 -6.33 20.57
CA SER A 583 14.16 -7.56 19.79
C SER A 583 13.47 -7.38 18.43
N ASP A 584 13.73 -8.31 17.51
CA ASP A 584 13.04 -8.36 16.22
C ASP A 584 11.51 -8.43 16.42
N GLY A 585 10.79 -7.54 15.76
CA GLY A 585 9.33 -7.41 15.83
C GLY A 585 8.81 -6.46 16.91
N ASP A 586 9.67 -5.90 17.77
CA ASP A 586 9.23 -4.95 18.81
C ASP A 586 8.73 -3.64 18.19
N THR A 587 7.66 -3.08 18.76
CA THR A 587 7.15 -1.74 18.40
C THR A 587 7.72 -0.70 19.36
N VAL A 588 8.32 0.35 18.81
CA VAL A 588 8.99 1.43 19.57
C VAL A 588 8.41 2.80 19.24
N GLN A 589 8.53 3.74 20.19
CA GLN A 589 8.19 5.15 19.99
C GLN A 589 9.46 5.98 19.72
N ALA A 590 9.30 7.20 19.21
CA ALA A 590 10.42 8.12 19.11
C ALA A 590 11.03 8.37 20.50
N GLY A 591 12.36 8.31 20.59
CA GLY A 591 13.10 8.43 21.85
C GLY A 591 13.22 7.13 22.65
N THR A 592 12.60 6.02 22.23
CA THR A 592 12.81 4.72 22.90
C THR A 592 14.28 4.29 22.80
N PRO A 593 14.96 3.96 23.91
CA PRO A 593 16.30 3.39 23.87
C PRO A 593 16.33 2.12 23.04
N LEU A 594 17.20 2.05 22.02
CA LEU A 594 17.37 0.88 21.17
C LEU A 594 18.56 0.03 21.63
N LEU A 595 19.71 0.66 21.80
CA LEU A 595 20.93 0.01 22.26
C LEU A 595 21.90 0.98 22.91
N SER A 596 22.90 0.43 23.59
CA SER A 596 23.96 1.18 24.27
C SER A 596 25.31 0.95 23.59
N LEU A 597 26.06 2.01 23.27
CA LEU A 597 27.42 1.95 22.73
C LEU A 597 28.43 2.45 23.76
N SER A 598 29.48 1.68 24.04
CA SER A 598 30.63 2.17 24.78
C SER A 598 31.66 2.77 23.84
N SER A 599 32.25 3.90 24.27
CA SER A 599 33.34 4.59 23.56
C SER A 599 34.61 3.77 23.52
#